data_AF-A0A2P5NFR4-F1
#
_entry.id   AF-A0A2P5NFR4-F1
#
_cell.length_a   1.000
_cell.length_b   1.000
_cell.length_c   1.000
_cell.angle_alpha   90.00
_cell.angle_beta   90.00
_cell.angle_gamma   90.00
#
_symmetry.space_group_name_H-M   'P 1'
#
loop_
_entity.id
_entity.type
_entity.pdbx_description
1 polymer ?
#
loop_
_entity_poly.entity_id
_entity_poly.type
_entity_poly.pdbx_seq_one_letter_code
_entity_poly.pdbx_strand_id
1 'polypeptide(L)'
;MKQIHGLDTVSRSHCGLLSPPVIANLLIDDLAGGYCEIYGDQDGQRILLTKLDLLPTTLAYDPFDRRLSWSVAGPILRNDCVPLTYKMQGKQFAITGRCSVIPKVCGVDLYLHRSYTGIIGDTVRQRFTVSTKELATLCKPL
;
A
#
# COMPACT_ATOMS: atom_id res chain seq x y z
N MET A 1 4.56 10.38 6.93
CA MET A 1 4.64 10.67 5.49
C MET A 1 5.05 9.38 4.81
N LYS A 2 4.16 8.86 3.99
CA LYS A 2 4.37 7.63 3.22
C LYS A 2 5.67 7.69 2.42
N GLN A 3 6.37 6.58 2.35
CA GLN A 3 7.59 6.42 1.56
C GLN A 3 7.34 5.42 0.45
N ILE A 4 7.88 5.70 -0.72
CA ILE A 4 7.73 4.90 -1.93
C ILE A 4 9.08 4.27 -2.25
N HIS A 5 9.10 2.97 -2.52
CA HIS A 5 10.29 2.18 -2.75
C HIS A 5 10.18 1.39 -4.04
N GLY A 6 11.32 1.09 -4.67
CA GLY A 6 11.42 0.19 -5.83
C GLY A 6 10.84 0.71 -7.14
N LEU A 7 10.35 1.96 -7.18
CA LEU A 7 9.77 2.56 -8.38
C LEU A 7 10.79 2.70 -9.53
N ASP A 8 12.05 2.95 -9.20
CA ASP A 8 13.16 2.96 -10.14
C ASP A 8 13.38 1.57 -10.75
N THR A 9 13.31 0.52 -9.93
CA THR A 9 13.49 -0.86 -10.39
C THR A 9 12.33 -1.31 -11.29
N VAL A 10 11.09 -0.93 -10.94
CA VAL A 10 9.90 -1.18 -11.76
C VAL A 10 10.00 -0.51 -13.13
N SER A 11 10.58 0.69 -13.20
CA SER A 11 10.67 1.45 -14.44
C SER A 11 11.88 1.10 -15.32
N ARG A 12 12.93 0.48 -14.76
CA ARG A 12 14.15 0.10 -15.51
C ARG A 12 13.92 -0.86 -16.67
N SER A 13 12.89 -1.71 -16.63
CA SER A 13 12.58 -2.65 -17.71
C SER A 13 11.90 -1.98 -18.91
N HIS A 14 11.47 -0.71 -18.78
CA HIS A 14 10.79 0.01 -19.84
C HIS A 14 11.76 0.93 -20.59
N CYS A 15 11.88 0.73 -21.90
CA CYS A 15 12.55 1.65 -22.79
C CYS A 15 11.55 2.68 -23.34
N GLY A 16 11.70 3.95 -22.98
CA GLY A 16 10.88 5.05 -23.52
C GLY A 16 10.39 6.04 -22.46
N LEU A 17 9.47 6.92 -22.87
CA LEU A 17 8.91 7.93 -21.98
C LEU A 17 7.96 7.29 -20.96
N LEU A 18 8.27 7.47 -19.68
CA LEU A 18 7.43 7.02 -18.57
C LEU A 18 6.22 7.93 -18.38
N SER A 19 5.22 7.74 -19.24
CA SER A 19 3.93 8.41 -19.12
C SER A 19 3.07 7.80 -17.98
N PRO A 20 2.07 8.53 -17.44
CA PRO A 20 1.22 8.00 -16.38
C PRO A 20 0.53 6.66 -16.71
N PRO A 21 0.00 6.43 -17.93
CA PRO A 21 -0.54 5.11 -18.30
C PRO A 21 0.51 3.99 -18.34
N VAL A 22 1.75 4.30 -18.76
CA VAL A 22 2.84 3.31 -18.77
C VAL A 22 3.21 2.91 -17.34
N ILE A 23 3.36 3.88 -16.44
CA ILE A 23 3.60 3.62 -15.01
C ILE A 23 2.46 2.79 -14.41
N ALA A 24 1.21 3.10 -14.75
CA ALA A 24 0.06 2.34 -14.29
C ALA A 24 0.16 0.85 -14.68
N ASN A 25 0.45 0.57 -15.95
CA ASN A 25 0.57 -0.80 -16.45
C ASN A 25 1.72 -1.56 -15.76
N LEU A 26 2.89 -0.94 -15.64
CA LEU A 26 4.03 -1.56 -14.94
C LEU A 26 3.69 -1.90 -13.48
N LEU A 27 2.98 -1.00 -12.80
CA LEU A 27 2.56 -1.24 -11.41
C LEU A 27 1.44 -2.26 -11.31
N ILE A 28 0.54 -2.37 -12.28
CA ILE A 28 -0.50 -3.42 -12.28
C ILE A 28 0.17 -4.81 -12.28
N ASP A 29 1.17 -5.02 -13.12
CA ASP A 29 1.89 -6.29 -13.21
C ASP A 29 2.75 -6.59 -11.96
N ASP A 30 3.33 -5.54 -11.38
CA ASP A 30 4.10 -5.62 -10.13
C ASP A 30 3.19 -5.97 -8.92
N LEU A 31 1.99 -5.38 -8.88
CA LEU A 31 1.05 -5.50 -7.79
C LEU A 31 0.16 -6.73 -7.86
N ALA A 32 0.09 -7.46 -8.97
CA ALA A 32 -0.86 -8.56 -9.19
C ALA A 32 -0.87 -9.67 -8.10
N GLY A 33 0.20 -9.79 -7.30
CA GLY A 33 0.28 -10.68 -6.13
C GLY A 33 0.67 -9.96 -4.84
N GLY A 34 0.42 -8.65 -4.77
CA GLY A 34 0.84 -7.81 -3.67
C GLY A 34 0.01 -8.04 -2.41
N TYR A 35 0.55 -7.54 -1.30
CA TYR A 35 -0.08 -7.65 0.01
C TYR A 35 0.29 -6.44 0.88
N CYS A 36 -0.47 -6.22 1.95
CA CYS A 36 -0.19 -5.22 2.95
C CYS A 36 -0.04 -5.88 4.31
N GLU A 37 1.06 -5.58 5.00
CA GLU A 37 1.25 -5.98 6.39
C GLU A 37 1.10 -4.78 7.29
N ILE A 38 0.38 -4.97 8.39
CA ILE A 38 0.20 -3.97 9.43
C ILE A 38 0.88 -4.46 10.69
N TYR A 39 1.63 -3.56 11.31
CA TYR A 39 2.49 -3.87 12.44
C TYR A 39 2.21 -2.95 13.61
N GLY A 40 2.25 -3.52 14.80
CA GLY A 40 2.37 -2.79 16.05
C GLY A 40 3.78 -2.88 16.62
N ASP A 41 3.93 -2.36 17.84
CA ASP A 41 5.14 -2.48 18.65
C ASP A 41 4.76 -3.09 20.01
N GLN A 42 5.56 -4.04 20.45
CA GLN A 42 5.49 -4.58 21.81
C GLN A 42 6.93 -4.72 22.32
N ASP A 43 7.24 -4.00 23.39
CA ASP A 43 8.57 -3.98 24.02
C ASP A 43 9.72 -3.69 23.04
N GLY A 44 9.48 -2.77 22.08
CA GLY A 44 10.45 -2.39 21.05
C GLY A 44 10.60 -3.41 19.93
N GLN A 45 9.80 -4.48 19.92
CA GLN A 45 9.73 -5.44 18.84
C GLN A 45 8.56 -5.14 17.91
N ARG A 46 8.84 -5.16 16.61
CA ARG A 46 7.82 -5.01 15.58
C ARG A 46 7.01 -6.30 15.45
N ILE A 47 5.72 -6.23 15.76
CA ILE A 47 4.80 -7.37 15.75
C ILE A 47 3.85 -7.29 14.56
N LEU A 48 3.73 -8.37 13.79
CA LEU A 48 2.74 -8.47 12.70
C LEU A 48 1.34 -8.68 13.28
N LEU A 49 0.44 -7.74 13.03
CA LEU A 49 -0.95 -7.78 13.52
C LEU A 49 -1.93 -8.32 12.48
N THR A 50 -1.69 -8.00 11.21
CA THR A 50 -2.50 -8.53 10.11
C THR A 50 -1.72 -8.51 8.80
N LYS A 51 -2.01 -9.49 7.95
CA LYS A 51 -1.58 -9.56 6.56
C LYS A 51 -2.83 -9.53 5.68
N LEU A 52 -2.87 -8.54 4.79
CA LEU A 52 -3.98 -8.25 3.91
C LEU A 52 -3.56 -8.53 2.47
N ASP A 53 -4.17 -9.50 1.83
CA ASP A 53 -3.85 -9.83 0.45
C ASP A 53 -4.58 -8.89 -0.51
N LEU A 54 -3.97 -8.62 -1.67
CA LEU A 54 -4.62 -7.88 -2.75
C LEU A 54 -5.93 -8.56 -3.14
N LEU A 55 -6.99 -7.76 -3.29
CA LEU A 55 -8.21 -8.15 -3.97
C LEU A 55 -8.04 -7.86 -5.47
N PRO A 56 -7.74 -8.86 -6.33
CA PRO A 56 -7.23 -8.60 -7.68
C PRO A 56 -8.22 -7.83 -8.55
N THR A 57 -9.52 -8.08 -8.37
CA THR A 57 -10.60 -7.40 -9.10
C THR A 57 -10.72 -5.91 -8.79
N THR A 58 -10.03 -5.41 -7.77
CA THR A 58 -10.07 -4.00 -7.38
C THR A 58 -8.89 -3.19 -7.89
N LEU A 59 -7.86 -3.84 -8.44
CA LEU A 59 -6.68 -3.19 -9.00
C LEU A 59 -7.05 -2.57 -10.36
N ALA A 60 -7.19 -1.25 -10.39
CA ALA A 60 -7.66 -0.53 -11.56
C ALA A 60 -6.98 0.84 -11.70
N TYR A 61 -6.69 1.19 -12.95
CA TYR A 61 -6.21 2.51 -13.34
C TYR A 61 -7.37 3.34 -13.89
N ASP A 62 -7.55 4.53 -13.31
CA ASP A 62 -8.46 5.55 -13.83
C ASP A 62 -7.68 6.48 -14.78
N PRO A 63 -7.99 6.50 -16.09
CA PRO A 63 -7.29 7.33 -17.06
C PRO A 63 -7.63 8.83 -16.95
N PHE A 64 -8.79 9.17 -16.40
CA PHE A 64 -9.22 10.56 -16.21
C PHE A 64 -8.48 11.19 -15.03
N ASP A 65 -8.53 10.52 -13.88
CA ASP A 65 -7.85 10.97 -12.65
C ASP A 65 -6.34 10.65 -12.65
N ARG A 66 -5.88 9.83 -13.59
CA ARG A 66 -4.50 9.30 -13.67
C ARG A 66 -4.08 8.65 -12.35
N ARG A 67 -4.97 7.86 -11.77
CA ARG A 67 -4.79 7.23 -10.47
C ARG A 67 -4.88 5.73 -10.59
N LEU A 68 -3.93 5.05 -9.95
CA LEU A 68 -4.04 3.61 -9.71
C LEU A 68 -4.68 3.42 -8.33
N SER A 69 -5.63 2.51 -8.23
CA SER A 69 -6.31 2.18 -6.98
C SER A 69 -6.48 0.69 -6.83
N TRP A 70 -6.44 0.22 -5.58
CA TRP A 70 -6.64 -1.20 -5.24
C TRP A 70 -7.10 -1.33 -3.80
N SER A 71 -7.63 -2.49 -3.46
CA SER A 71 -8.01 -2.85 -2.10
C SER A 71 -7.27 -4.12 -1.67
N VAL A 72 -6.94 -4.18 -0.40
CA VAL A 72 -6.40 -5.37 0.27
C VAL A 72 -7.35 -5.78 1.39
N ALA A 73 -7.42 -7.07 1.69
CA ALA A 73 -8.18 -7.56 2.84
C ALA A 73 -7.57 -8.82 3.45
N GLY A 74 -7.83 -9.04 4.73
CA GLY A 74 -7.32 -10.20 5.46
C GLY A 74 -7.71 -10.16 6.94
N PRO A 75 -7.50 -11.27 7.67
CA PRO A 75 -7.91 -11.39 9.06
C PRO A 75 -6.96 -10.64 10.00
N ILE A 76 -7.50 -10.15 11.12
CA ILE A 76 -6.69 -9.78 12.28
C ILE A 76 -6.07 -11.06 12.85
N LEU A 77 -4.74 -11.11 12.89
CA LEU A 77 -3.98 -12.25 13.40
C LEU A 77 -3.72 -12.13 14.90
N ARG A 78 -3.55 -10.89 15.38
CA ARG A 78 -3.25 -10.57 16.78
C ARG A 78 -3.88 -9.24 17.18
N ASN A 79 -4.11 -9.05 18.47
CA ASN A 79 -4.67 -7.83 19.06
C ASN A 79 -3.98 -7.40 20.37
N ASP A 80 -2.78 -7.90 20.59
CA ASP A 80 -1.95 -7.67 21.77
C ASP A 80 -1.24 -6.32 21.78
N CYS A 81 -1.16 -5.64 20.63
CA CYS A 81 -0.68 -4.27 20.54
C CYS A 81 -1.42 -3.45 19.48
N VAL A 82 -1.22 -2.13 19.53
CA VAL A 82 -1.90 -1.19 18.64
C VAL A 82 -1.22 -1.15 17.27
N PRO A 83 -1.98 -1.02 16.17
CA PRO A 83 -1.41 -0.78 14.84
C PRO A 83 -0.68 0.57 14.75
N LEU A 84 0.57 0.57 14.28
CA LEU A 84 1.42 1.76 14.19
C LEU A 84 1.97 2.01 12.79
N THR A 85 2.39 0.95 12.08
CA THR A 85 3.00 1.07 10.75
C THR A 85 2.42 0.05 9.78
N TYR A 86 2.53 0.34 8.49
CA TYR A 86 2.18 -0.61 7.45
C TYR A 86 3.25 -0.70 6.37
N LYS A 87 3.23 -1.81 5.63
CA LYS A 87 4.02 -2.04 4.43
C LYS A 87 3.14 -2.67 3.36
N MET A 88 2.83 -1.93 2.30
CA MET A 88 2.28 -2.48 1.06
C MET A 88 3.46 -2.95 0.20
N GLN A 89 3.44 -4.19 -0.27
CA GLN A 89 4.51 -4.82 -1.04
C GLN A 89 3.93 -5.48 -2.31
N GLY A 90 4.42 -5.07 -3.47
CA GLY A 90 4.32 -5.81 -4.74
C GLY A 90 5.59 -6.64 -4.99
N LYS A 91 5.92 -6.95 -6.24
CA LYS A 91 7.17 -7.68 -6.55
C LYS A 91 8.40 -6.83 -6.27
N GLN A 92 8.40 -5.58 -6.71
CA GLN A 92 9.48 -4.61 -6.51
C GLN A 92 8.98 -3.34 -5.85
N PHE A 93 7.77 -2.88 -6.21
CA PHE A 93 7.20 -1.68 -5.66
C PHE A 93 6.77 -1.89 -4.20
N ALA A 94 7.07 -0.92 -3.33
CA ALA A 94 6.56 -0.94 -1.97
C ALA A 94 6.19 0.46 -1.46
N ILE A 95 5.24 0.49 -0.52
CA ILE A 95 4.85 1.69 0.21
C ILE A 95 4.95 1.38 1.70
N THR A 96 5.69 2.19 2.45
CA THR A 96 5.69 2.15 3.91
C THR A 96 5.11 3.43 4.48
N GLY A 97 4.51 3.35 5.66
CA GLY A 97 3.95 4.53 6.31
C GLY A 97 3.41 4.23 7.70
N ARG A 98 2.84 5.27 8.33
CA ARG A 98 2.19 5.15 9.64
C ARG A 98 0.71 4.87 9.48
N CYS A 99 0.16 4.02 10.33
CA CYS A 99 -1.27 3.78 10.42
C CYS A 99 -1.81 4.09 11.82
N SER A 100 -3.13 4.26 11.93
CA SER A 100 -3.78 4.45 13.23
C SER A 100 -5.22 3.93 13.19
N VAL A 101 -5.64 3.29 14.28
CA VAL A 101 -7.05 2.96 14.56
C VAL A 101 -7.83 4.17 15.08
N ILE A 102 -7.13 5.21 15.55
CA ILE A 102 -7.75 6.47 16.00
C ILE A 102 -7.88 7.40 14.79
N PRO A 103 -9.09 7.91 14.49
CA PRO A 103 -9.28 8.84 13.39
C PRO A 103 -8.62 10.19 13.68
N LYS A 104 -8.23 10.92 12.62
CA LYS A 104 -7.70 12.30 12.66
C LYS A 104 -6.40 12.50 13.46
N VAL A 105 -5.61 11.44 13.68
CA VAL A 105 -4.25 11.54 14.24
C VAL A 105 -3.28 12.17 13.23
N CYS A 106 -2.51 13.16 13.67
CA CYS A 106 -1.63 13.90 12.76
C CYS A 106 -0.51 13.03 12.16
N GLY A 107 -0.23 13.26 10.87
CA GLY A 107 0.83 12.61 10.12
C GLY A 107 0.69 11.09 9.95
N VAL A 108 -0.51 10.54 10.14
CA VAL A 108 -0.85 9.16 9.79
C VAL A 108 -1.20 9.11 8.30
N ASP A 109 -0.68 8.08 7.62
CA ASP A 109 -0.90 7.89 6.19
C ASP A 109 -2.11 6.96 5.92
N LEU A 110 -2.41 6.05 6.85
CA LEU A 110 -3.50 5.07 6.73
C LEU A 110 -4.38 5.03 8.00
N TYR A 111 -5.69 5.25 7.85
CA TYR A 111 -6.64 5.18 8.96
C TYR A 111 -7.42 3.86 8.95
N LEU A 112 -7.26 3.09 10.01
CA LEU A 112 -7.85 1.75 10.19
C LEU A 112 -9.20 1.76 10.92
N HIS A 113 -9.61 2.90 11.50
CA HIS A 113 -10.79 3.06 12.35
C HIS A 113 -12.12 2.51 11.79
N ARG A 114 -12.24 2.38 10.46
CA ARG A 114 -13.47 1.88 9.81
C ARG A 114 -13.52 0.37 9.62
N SER A 115 -12.37 -0.31 9.70
CA SER A 115 -12.28 -1.72 9.32
C SER A 115 -11.56 -2.59 10.35
N TYR A 116 -10.83 -2.00 11.29
CA TYR A 116 -10.06 -2.75 12.27
C TYR A 116 -10.82 -2.79 13.59
N THR A 117 -11.41 -3.95 13.89
CA THR A 117 -12.26 -4.16 15.08
C THR A 117 -11.47 -4.51 16.34
N GLY A 118 -10.23 -5.00 16.18
CA GLY A 118 -9.42 -5.52 17.28
C GLY A 118 -9.80 -6.95 17.71
N ILE A 119 -10.73 -7.60 17.02
CA ILE A 119 -11.12 -8.99 17.28
C ILE A 119 -10.34 -9.90 16.34
N ILE A 120 -9.61 -10.88 16.89
CA ILE A 120 -8.86 -11.85 16.10
C ILE A 120 -9.82 -12.64 15.19
N GLY A 121 -9.45 -12.77 13.92
CA GLY A 121 -10.26 -13.43 12.90
C GLY A 121 -11.15 -12.47 12.08
N ASP A 122 -11.47 -11.29 12.60
CA ASP A 122 -12.25 -10.30 11.84
C ASP A 122 -11.48 -9.81 10.61
N THR A 123 -12.22 -9.51 9.54
CA THR A 123 -11.63 -9.05 8.29
C THR A 123 -11.38 -7.54 8.31
N VAL A 124 -10.12 -7.16 8.13
CA VAL A 124 -9.70 -5.78 7.85
C VAL A 124 -9.69 -5.59 6.35
N ARG A 125 -10.18 -4.44 5.87
CA ARG A 125 -10.12 -4.05 4.46
C ARG A 125 -9.57 -2.65 4.32
N GLN A 126 -8.62 -2.46 3.41
CA GLN A 126 -8.00 -1.16 3.16
C GLN A 126 -7.90 -0.85 1.68
N ARG A 127 -8.19 0.41 1.31
CA ARG A 127 -8.08 0.91 -0.06
C ARG A 127 -6.86 1.80 -0.19
N PHE A 128 -6.04 1.53 -1.19
CA PHE A 128 -4.89 2.33 -1.56
C PHE A 128 -5.17 3.08 -2.86
N THR A 129 -4.55 4.26 -2.99
CA THR A 129 -4.51 4.99 -4.25
C THR A 129 -3.18 5.72 -4.39
N VAL A 130 -2.67 5.78 -5.62
CA VAL A 130 -1.46 6.52 -5.97
C VAL A 130 -1.69 7.32 -7.26
N SER A 131 -1.14 8.54 -7.29
CA SER A 131 -1.14 9.39 -8.47
C SER A 131 -0.04 8.92 -9.42
N THR A 132 -0.41 8.34 -10.56
CA THR A 132 0.57 7.89 -11.56
C THR A 132 1.31 9.05 -12.21
N LYS A 133 0.73 10.26 -12.19
CA LYS A 133 1.40 11.50 -12.57
C LYS A 133 2.55 11.83 -11.63
N GLU A 134 2.33 11.76 -10.31
CA GLU A 134 3.39 11.98 -9.32
C GLU A 134 4.48 10.92 -9.44
N LEU A 135 4.10 9.65 -9.58
CA LEU A 135 5.07 8.56 -9.76
C LEU A 135 5.91 8.74 -11.02
N ALA A 136 5.30 9.13 -12.14
CA ALA A 136 6.03 9.43 -13.38
C ALA A 136 7.08 10.53 -13.19
N THR A 137 6.81 11.55 -12.37
CA THR A 137 7.81 12.60 -12.08
C THR A 137 8.94 12.14 -11.15
N LEU A 138 8.71 11.12 -10.33
CA LEU A 138 9.73 10.54 -9.45
C LEU A 138 10.68 9.60 -10.21
N CYS A 139 10.24 9.03 -11.33
CA CYS A 139 11.09 8.31 -12.24
C CYS A 139 11.94 9.30 -13.04
N LYS A 140 13.23 9.44 -12.71
CA LYS A 140 14.14 10.28 -13.49
C LYS A 140 14.34 9.68 -14.89
N PRO A 141 14.35 10.47 -15.97
CA PRO A 141 14.95 10.01 -17.22
C PRO A 141 16.44 9.74 -16.96
N LEU A 142 16.91 8.58 -17.40
CA LEU A 142 18.34 8.27 -17.51
C LEU A 142 19.00 9.18 -18.53
#